data_AF-A0A7C5M557-F1
#
_entry.id   AF-A0A7C5M557-F1
#
_cell.length_a   1.000
_cell.length_b   1.000
_cell.length_c   1.000
_cell.angle_alpha   90.00
_cell.angle_beta   90.00
_cell.angle_gamma   90.00
#
_symmetry.space_group_name_H-M   'P 1'
#
loop_
_entity.id
_entity.type
_entity.pdbx_description
1 polymer ?
#
loop_
_entity_poly.entity_id
_entity_poly.type
_entity_poly.pdbx_seq_one_letter_code
_entity_poly.pdbx_strand_id
1 'polypeptide(L)' 'MKKKKPSSRRRQPDRDTMRAEYDFTKARRGVTAARYAQGANVVVIDPGLLDVFPDSASVNEALSALAPVLRRRRLKRRTA' A
#
# COMPACT_ATOMS: atom_id res chain seq x y z
N MET A 1 4.63 -23.44 60.82
CA MET A 1 4.82 -23.83 59.40
C MET A 1 4.83 -22.58 58.52
N LYS A 2 5.98 -22.20 57.92
CA LYS A 2 6.06 -21.00 57.05
C LYS A 2 5.66 -21.39 55.62
N LYS A 3 4.53 -20.89 55.12
CA LYS A 3 4.08 -21.11 53.72
C LYS A 3 4.92 -20.27 52.76
N LYS A 4 5.67 -20.91 51.86
CA LYS A 4 6.41 -20.24 50.77
C LYS A 4 5.43 -19.69 49.73
N LYS A 5 5.56 -18.41 49.40
CA LYS A 5 4.81 -17.75 48.32
C LYS A 5 5.35 -18.22 46.96
N PRO A 6 4.50 -18.52 45.96
CA PRO A 6 4.98 -18.93 44.64
C PRO A 6 5.63 -17.74 43.94
N SER A 7 6.84 -17.93 43.41
CA SER A 7 7.56 -16.91 42.65
C SER A 7 6.81 -16.60 41.36
N SER A 8 6.50 -15.33 41.12
CA SER A 8 5.95 -14.88 39.85
C SER A 8 7.00 -15.10 38.75
N ARG A 9 6.78 -16.08 37.88
CA ARG A 9 7.54 -16.17 36.63
C ARG A 9 7.16 -14.95 35.80
N ARG A 10 8.12 -14.04 35.58
CA ARG A 10 8.03 -13.01 34.54
C ARG A 10 7.83 -13.74 33.22
N ARG A 11 6.60 -13.72 32.70
CA ARG A 11 6.30 -14.19 31.35
C ARG A 11 7.04 -13.25 30.42
N GLN A 12 8.13 -13.72 29.80
CA GLN A 12 8.71 -13.00 28.69
C GLN A 12 7.61 -12.92 27.61
N PRO A 13 7.37 -11.74 27.02
CA PRO A 13 6.37 -11.63 25.96
C PRO A 13 6.81 -12.56 24.83
N ASP A 14 5.94 -13.50 24.49
CA ASP A 14 6.14 -14.38 23.35
C ASP A 14 6.19 -13.55 22.06
N ARG A 15 6.82 -14.05 21.00
CA ARG A 15 6.92 -13.38 19.70
C ARG A 15 5.56 -12.95 19.15
N ASP A 16 4.52 -13.72 19.47
CA ASP A 16 3.13 -13.47 19.04
C ASP A 16 2.36 -12.54 19.99
N THR A 17 2.98 -12.07 21.08
CA THR A 17 2.39 -11.09 21.99
C THR A 17 2.49 -9.69 21.39
N MET A 18 1.35 -9.02 21.25
CA MET A 18 1.28 -7.63 20.81
C MET A 18 2.08 -6.72 21.74
N ARG A 19 2.83 -5.79 21.14
CA ARG A 19 3.70 -4.86 21.89
C ARG A 19 2.87 -3.87 22.72
N ALA A 20 3.39 -3.47 23.87
CA ALA A 20 2.66 -2.62 24.83
C ALA A 20 2.38 -1.21 24.29
N GLU A 21 3.21 -0.72 23.36
CA GLU A 21 3.03 0.56 22.68
C GLU A 21 1.87 0.59 21.69
N TYR A 22 1.29 -0.56 21.33
CA TYR A 22 0.21 -0.62 20.36
C TYR A 22 -1.17 -0.58 21.03
N ASP A 23 -1.87 0.54 20.85
CA ASP A 23 -3.27 0.70 21.23
C ASP A 23 -4.20 0.49 20.02
N PHE A 24 -4.82 -0.68 19.95
CA PHE A 24 -5.85 -1.00 18.95
C PHE A 24 -7.28 -0.90 19.51
N THR A 25 -7.51 -0.28 20.67
CA THR A 25 -8.87 -0.14 21.26
C THR A 25 -9.84 0.59 20.33
N LYS A 26 -9.32 1.50 19.49
CA LYS A 26 -10.09 2.26 18.48
C LYS A 26 -9.96 1.69 17.07
N ALA A 27 -9.32 0.53 16.90
CA ALA A 27 -9.09 -0.05 15.59
C ALA A 27 -10.41 -0.48 14.94
N ARG A 28 -10.62 -0.04 13.69
CA ARG A 28 -11.77 -0.45 12.88
C ARG A 28 -11.30 -1.27 11.69
N ARG A 29 -11.92 -2.43 11.47
CA ARG A 29 -11.62 -3.25 10.29
C ARG A 29 -12.01 -2.50 9.02
N GLY A 30 -11.16 -2.55 8.01
CA GLY A 30 -11.50 -2.08 6.66
C GLY A 30 -11.59 -0.56 6.47
N VAL A 31 -11.06 0.29 7.38
CA VAL A 31 -11.11 1.77 7.25
C VAL A 31 -10.59 2.26 5.90
N THR A 32 -9.53 1.63 5.39
CA THR A 32 -8.91 2.00 4.13
C THR A 32 -9.30 1.07 2.98
N ALA A 33 -10.13 0.04 3.23
CA ALA A 33 -10.46 -0.97 2.23
C ALA A 33 -11.19 -0.37 1.02
N ALA A 34 -12.11 0.57 1.24
CA ALA A 34 -12.79 1.28 0.16
C ALA A 34 -11.83 2.12 -0.69
N ARG A 35 -10.88 2.82 -0.06
CA ARG A 35 -9.84 3.60 -0.76
C ARG A 35 -8.87 2.70 -1.53
N TYR A 36 -8.54 1.54 -0.98
CA TYR A 36 -7.70 0.55 -1.64
C TYR A 36 -8.41 -0.07 -2.86
N ALA A 37 -9.71 -0.36 -2.74
CA ALA A 37 -10.53 -0.90 -3.83
C ALA A 37 -10.73 0.07 -5.00
N GLN A 38 -10.62 1.38 -4.74
CA GLN A 38 -10.60 2.41 -5.79
C GLN A 38 -9.32 2.38 -6.65
N GLY A 39 -8.33 1.57 -6.26
CA GLY A 39 -7.06 1.40 -6.95
C GLY A 39 -5.99 2.32 -6.37
N ALA A 40 -5.01 1.73 -5.70
CA ALA A 40 -3.79 2.43 -5.29
C ALA A 40 -2.64 2.06 -6.24
N ASN A 41 -2.65 2.58 -7.47
CA ASN A 41 -1.47 2.55 -8.32
C ASN A 41 -0.64 3.80 -8.03
N VAL A 42 0.17 3.74 -6.97
CA VAL A 42 1.18 4.76 -6.71
C VAL A 42 2.27 4.59 -7.77
N VAL A 43 2.33 5.52 -8.72
CA VAL A 43 3.37 5.56 -9.75
C VAL A 43 4.28 6.73 -9.43
N VAL A 44 5.55 6.44 -9.18
CA VAL A 44 6.58 7.46 -8.98
C VAL A 44 7.01 7.97 -10.34
N ILE A 45 6.93 9.27 -10.54
CA ILE A 45 7.47 9.94 -11.74
C ILE A 45 8.98 10.09 -11.53
N ASP A 46 9.75 9.76 -12.57
CA ASP A 46 11.20 9.96 -12.53
C ASP A 46 11.53 11.45 -12.31
N PRO A 47 12.46 11.80 -11.41
CA PRO A 47 12.80 13.20 -11.13
C PRO A 47 13.23 14.00 -12.37
N GLY A 48 13.89 13.36 -13.33
CA GLY A 48 14.31 13.97 -14.59
C GLY A 48 13.18 14.18 -15.59
N LEU A 49 11.98 13.70 -15.30
CA LEU A 49 10.76 13.97 -16.08
C LEU A 49 9.86 15.02 -15.41
N LEU A 50 10.17 15.49 -14.20
CA LEU A 50 9.34 16.45 -13.47
C LEU A 50 9.39 17.86 -14.07
N ASP A 51 10.39 18.16 -14.89
CA ASP A 51 10.49 19.40 -15.67
C ASP A 51 9.44 19.45 -16.79
N VAL A 52 9.09 18.30 -17.38
CA VAL A 52 8.09 18.16 -18.45
C VAL A 52 6.73 17.74 -17.88
N PHE A 53 6.71 16.88 -16.87
CA PHE A 53 5.53 16.30 -16.24
C PHE A 53 5.55 16.53 -14.73
N PRO A 54 5.12 17.72 -14.27
CA PRO A 54 5.23 18.09 -12.86
C PRO A 54 4.33 17.26 -11.93
N ASP A 55 3.30 16.60 -12.48
CA ASP A 55 2.37 15.78 -11.70
C ASP A 55 1.82 14.58 -12.48
N SER A 56 1.11 13.70 -11.77
CA SER A 56 0.51 12.50 -12.35
C SER A 56 -0.65 12.80 -13.31
N ALA A 57 -1.29 13.98 -13.20
CA ALA A 57 -2.37 14.37 -14.10
C ALA A 57 -1.81 14.64 -15.52
N SER A 58 -0.71 15.39 -15.61
CA SER A 58 -0.02 15.71 -16.87
C SER A 58 0.49 14.45 -17.59
N VAL A 59 1.05 13.48 -16.85
CA VAL A 59 1.46 12.18 -17.41
C VAL A 59 0.24 11.42 -17.96
N ASN A 60 -0.84 11.35 -17.20
CA ASN A 60 -2.03 10.61 -17.59
C ASN A 60 -2.72 11.21 -18.81
N GLU A 61 -2.72 12.53 -18.95
CA GLU A 61 -3.23 13.22 -20.13
C GLU A 61 -2.43 12.85 -21.38
N ALA A 62 -1.09 12.94 -21.29
CA ALA A 62 -0.20 12.57 -22.40
C ALA A 62 -0.35 11.10 -22.82
N LEU A 63 -0.41 10.18 -21.84
CA LEU A 63 -0.64 8.77 -22.11
C LEU A 63 -2.03 8.50 -22.70
N SER A 64 -3.05 9.25 -22.28
CA SER A 64 -4.41 9.14 -22.82
C SER A 64 -4.47 9.57 -24.27
N ALA A 65 -3.77 10.66 -24.64
CA ALA A 65 -3.63 11.08 -26.03
C ALA A 65 -2.88 10.05 -26.88
N LEU A 66 -1.88 9.36 -26.31
CA LEU A 66 -1.10 8.33 -27.01
C LEU A 66 -1.82 6.98 -27.12
N ALA A 67 -2.72 6.67 -26.18
CA ALA A 67 -3.39 5.37 -26.07
C ALA A 67 -4.09 4.87 -27.36
N PRO A 68 -4.81 5.70 -28.15
CA PRO A 68 -5.45 5.25 -29.38
C PRO A 68 -4.45 4.71 -30.40
N VAL A 69 -3.29 5.37 -30.53
CA VAL A 69 -2.24 4.97 -31.47
C VAL A 69 -1.65 3.62 -31.06
N LEU A 70 -1.35 3.45 -29.77
CA LEU A 70 -0.82 2.19 -29.22
C LEU A 70 -1.81 1.04 -29.39
N ARG A 71 -3.10 1.28 -29.14
CA ARG A 71 -4.18 0.29 -29.29
C ARG A 71 -4.30 -0.18 -30.73
N ARG A 72 -4.30 0.74 -31.71
CA ARG A 72 -4.33 0.41 -33.15
C ARG A 72 -3.14 -0.46 -33.57
N ARG A 73 -1.93 -0.09 -33.11
CA ARG A 73 -0.70 -0.87 -33.36
C ARG A 73 -0.80 -2.29 -32.79
N ARG A 74 -1.38 -2.45 -31.60
CA ARG A 74 -1.56 -3.75 -30.94
C ARG A 74 -2.58 -4.63 -31.66
N LEU A 75 -3.68 -4.08 -32.18
CA LEU A 75 -4.64 -4.84 -32.99
C LEU A 75 -4.01 -5.34 -34.29
N LYS A 76 -3.29 -4.48 -35.02
CA LYS A 76 -2.64 -4.85 -36.28
C LYS A 76 -1.62 -5.99 -36.14
N ARG A 77 -0.95 -6.08 -34.98
CA ARG A 77 -0.01 -7.19 -34.65
C ARG A 77 -0.70 -8.49 -34.25
N ARG A 78 -2.00 -8.48 -33.94
CA ARG A 78 -2.75 -9.68 -33.54
C ARG A 78 -3.48 -10.35 -34.72
N THR A 79 -3.68 -9.62 -35.79
CA THR A 79 -4.29 -10.09 -37.04
C THR A 79 -3.26 -10.43 -38.12
N ALA A 80 -1.97 -10.34 -37.79
CA ALA A 80 -0.84 -10.65 -38.66
C ALA A 80 -0.13 -11.91 -38.16
#